data_AF-R6R2A0-F1
#
_entry.id   AF-R6R2A0-F1
#
_cell.length_a   1.000
_cell.length_b   1.000
_cell.length_c   1.000
_cell.angle_alpha   90.00
_cell.angle_beta   90.00
_cell.angle_gamma   90.00
#
_symmetry.space_group_name_H-M   'P 1'
#
loop_
_entity.id
_entity.type
_entity.pdbx_description
1 polymer ?
#
loop_
_entity_poly.entity_id
_entity_poly.type
_entity_poly.pdbx_seq_one_letter_code
_entity_poly.pdbx_strand_id
1 'polypeptide(L)'
;MSFFKSNKWHFRNNISRKNGNKSNGKHPSLIVGITDDKKKYINLGLTHSNKRGHHKNVEIHDPVNWSKKSYIRNDLQEDDVYKLKTVLNEYKLNPKDVNKILKIIEKHKKKNSH
;
A
#
# COMPACT_ATOMS: atom_id res chain seq x y z
N MET A 1 7.40 17.58 9.41
CA MET A 1 8.22 16.89 8.39
C MET A 1 7.31 16.18 7.39
N SER A 2 7.52 16.37 6.08
CA SER A 2 6.70 15.71 5.04
C SER A 2 7.22 14.29 4.79
N PHE A 3 6.61 13.31 5.47
CA PHE A 3 6.94 11.88 5.39
C PHE A 3 6.58 11.21 4.05
N PHE A 4 5.85 11.90 3.17
CA PHE A 4 5.24 11.32 1.99
C PHE A 4 5.71 12.08 0.74
N LYS A 5 6.85 11.66 0.18
CA LYS A 5 7.28 12.12 -1.14
C LYS A 5 6.90 11.05 -2.16
N SER A 6 6.01 11.37 -3.10
CA SER A 6 5.44 10.44 -4.08
C SER A 6 6.49 9.79 -4.99
N ASN A 7 7.59 10.49 -5.27
CA ASN A 7 8.72 9.98 -6.05
C ASN A 7 9.51 8.85 -5.35
N LYS A 8 9.22 8.54 -4.09
CA LYS A 8 9.81 7.42 -3.35
C LYS A 8 8.86 6.23 -3.22
N TRP A 9 7.65 6.31 -3.76
CA TRP A 9 6.67 5.25 -3.62
C TRP A 9 7.03 4.07 -4.51
N HIS A 10 7.00 2.88 -3.93
CA HIS A 10 7.31 1.64 -4.63
C HIS A 10 6.59 0.48 -3.97
N PHE A 11 6.34 -0.58 -4.74
CA PHE A 11 5.73 -1.78 -4.20
C PHE A 11 6.78 -2.70 -3.60
N ARG A 12 6.44 -3.33 -2.48
CA ARG A 12 7.24 -4.37 -1.86
C ARG A 12 6.43 -5.61 -1.57
N ASN A 13 7.08 -6.77 -1.67
CA ASN A 13 6.49 -8.04 -1.27
C ASN A 13 6.39 -8.11 0.26
N ASN A 14 5.20 -8.47 0.77
CA ASN A 14 4.96 -8.63 2.20
C ASN A 14 5.10 -10.10 2.61
N ILE A 15 6.16 -10.41 3.36
CA ILE A 15 6.49 -11.79 3.77
C ILE A 15 5.64 -12.29 4.94
N SER A 16 5.05 -11.42 5.77
CA SER A 16 4.22 -11.85 6.92
C SER A 16 2.91 -12.50 6.48
N ARG A 17 2.46 -12.20 5.25
CA ARG A 17 1.31 -12.84 4.60
C ARG A 17 1.62 -14.26 4.09
N LYS A 18 2.84 -14.80 4.31
CA LYS A 18 3.20 -16.19 3.95
C LYS A 18 2.61 -17.26 4.87
N ASN A 19 2.20 -16.93 6.11
CA ASN A 19 1.91 -17.95 7.13
C ASN A 19 0.44 -18.40 7.21
N GLY A 20 -0.41 -18.04 6.24
CA GLY A 20 -1.75 -18.62 6.12
C GLY A 20 -1.71 -19.85 5.22
N ASN A 21 -2.11 -21.01 5.74
CA ASN A 21 -2.15 -22.34 5.11
C ASN A 21 -2.96 -22.48 3.80
N LYS A 22 -3.27 -21.40 3.08
CA LYS A 22 -3.92 -21.43 1.77
C LYS A 22 -3.32 -20.38 0.86
N SER A 23 -3.05 -20.82 -0.36
CA SER A 23 -2.51 -20.16 -1.55
C SER A 23 -3.27 -18.91 -2.03
N ASN A 24 -3.68 -18.03 -1.12
CA ASN A 24 -4.25 -16.73 -1.48
C ASN A 24 -3.09 -15.77 -1.71
N GLY A 25 -2.98 -15.30 -2.95
CA GLY A 25 -1.84 -14.57 -3.51
C GLY A 25 -1.19 -13.56 -2.57
N LYS A 26 0.14 -13.58 -2.59
CA LYS A 26 1.05 -12.64 -1.93
C LYS A 26 0.81 -11.23 -2.46
N HIS A 27 -0.23 -10.53 -2.00
CA HIS A 27 -0.48 -9.19 -2.51
C HIS A 27 0.57 -8.22 -1.95
N PRO A 28 1.31 -7.52 -2.82
CA PRO A 28 2.29 -6.52 -2.42
C PRO A 28 1.68 -5.39 -1.61
N SER A 29 2.54 -4.60 -0.99
CA SER A 29 2.16 -3.33 -0.37
C SER A 29 2.86 -2.18 -1.07
N LEU A 30 2.13 -1.09 -1.31
CA LEU A 30 2.69 0.19 -1.73
C LEU A 30 3.32 0.87 -0.50
N ILE A 31 4.63 1.08 -0.53
CA ILE A 31 5.34 1.84 0.49
C ILE A 31 5.15 3.32 0.19
N VAL A 32 4.56 4.04 1.14
CA VAL A 32 4.30 5.49 0.99
C VAL A 32 5.14 6.36 1.92
N GLY A 33 5.80 5.74 2.91
CA GLY A 33 6.70 6.41 3.85
C GLY A 33 7.45 5.42 4.74
N ILE A 34 8.25 5.95 5.65
CA ILE A 34 8.97 5.24 6.70
C ILE A 34 8.88 6.06 7.99
N THR A 35 8.83 5.40 9.14
CA THR A 35 8.84 6.05 10.46
C THR A 35 10.18 6.76 10.71
N ASP A 36 10.18 7.75 11.62
CA ASP A 36 11.39 8.52 11.97
C ASP A 36 12.55 7.64 12.44
N ASP A 37 12.24 6.61 13.23
CA ASP A 37 13.19 5.62 13.75
C ASP A 37 13.66 4.62 12.68
N LYS A 38 13.11 4.69 11.46
CA LYS A 38 13.38 3.81 10.32
C LYS A 38 13.08 2.33 10.56
N LYS A 39 12.34 1.97 11.61
CA LYS A 39 12.04 0.57 11.95
C LYS A 39 10.83 0.02 11.20
N LYS A 40 9.90 0.90 10.80
CA LYS A 40 8.65 0.51 10.13
C LYS A 40 8.42 1.27 8.84
N TYR A 41 7.90 0.56 7.85
CA TYR A 41 7.34 1.17 6.67
C TYR A 41 5.87 1.53 6.89
N ILE A 42 5.51 2.70 6.39
CA ILE A 42 4.13 3.13 6.26
C ILE A 42 3.66 2.68 4.88
N ASN A 43 2.65 1.82 4.83
CA ASN A 43 2.26 1.12 3.61
C ASN A 43 0.75 0.99 3.43
N LEU A 44 0.36 0.69 2.19
CA LEU A 44 -1.01 0.40 1.77
C LEU A 44 -1.03 -0.94 1.04
N GLY A 45 -1.87 -1.89 1.49
CA GLY A 45 -1.95 -3.21 0.88
C GLY A 45 -2.64 -3.20 -0.48
N LEU A 46 -2.04 -3.84 -1.49
CA LEU A 46 -2.71 -4.19 -2.75
C LEU A 46 -3.69 -5.34 -2.52
N THR A 47 -4.76 -5.40 -3.30
CA THR A 47 -5.74 -6.48 -3.29
C THR A 47 -6.58 -6.48 -4.58
N HIS A 48 -7.13 -7.63 -4.97
CA HIS A 48 -8.11 -7.70 -6.06
C HIS A 48 -9.56 -7.53 -5.59
N SER A 49 -9.81 -7.42 -4.28
CA SER A 49 -11.16 -7.21 -3.76
C SER A 49 -11.52 -5.73 -3.68
N ASN A 50 -12.73 -5.38 -4.12
CA ASN A 50 -13.26 -4.02 -3.98
C ASN A 50 -13.63 -3.64 -2.53
N LYS A 51 -13.70 -4.61 -1.60
CA LYS A 51 -14.07 -4.40 -0.20
C LYS A 51 -13.34 -5.32 0.78
N ARG A 52 -13.31 -4.92 2.05
CA ARG A 52 -12.87 -5.72 3.21
C ARG A 52 -13.89 -5.53 4.34
N GLY A 53 -14.73 -6.53 4.59
CA GLY A 53 -15.89 -6.37 5.48
C GLY A 53 -16.81 -5.26 5.00
N HIS A 54 -17.11 -4.29 5.89
CA HIS A 54 -17.92 -3.11 5.57
C HIS A 54 -17.13 -1.95 4.93
N HIS A 55 -15.80 -2.08 4.81
CA HIS A 55 -14.95 -1.02 4.27
C HIS A 55 -14.74 -1.20 2.76
N LYS A 56 -14.98 -0.13 1.98
CA LYS A 56 -14.65 -0.09 0.56
C LYS A 56 -13.15 0.17 0.37
N ASN A 57 -12.52 -0.61 -0.50
CA ASN A 57 -11.17 -0.35 -0.98
C ASN A 57 -11.19 0.68 -2.11
N VAL A 58 -10.04 1.28 -2.38
CA VAL A 58 -9.89 2.32 -3.41
C VAL A 58 -9.47 1.66 -4.71
N GLU A 59 -10.30 1.80 -5.75
CA GLU A 59 -10.00 1.30 -7.09
C GLU A 59 -8.81 2.06 -7.69
N ILE A 60 -7.84 1.32 -8.22
CA ILE A 60 -6.66 1.82 -8.94
C ILE A 60 -6.43 0.99 -10.21
N HIS A 61 -5.59 1.49 -11.09
CA HIS A 61 -5.06 0.67 -12.18
C HIS A 61 -4.12 -0.40 -11.60
N ASP A 62 -4.16 -1.61 -12.14
CA ASP A 62 -3.30 -2.68 -11.69
C ASP A 62 -1.82 -2.33 -11.91
N PRO A 63 -0.95 -2.40 -10.87
CA PRO A 63 0.42 -1.90 -10.98
C PRO A 63 1.32 -2.64 -11.97
N VAL A 64 0.94 -3.84 -12.42
CA VAL A 64 1.69 -4.62 -13.43
C VAL A 64 1.09 -4.42 -14.80
N ASN A 65 -0.24 -4.33 -14.89
CA ASN A 65 -0.95 -4.09 -16.15
C ASN A 65 -2.02 -3.02 -15.99
N TRP A 66 -1.69 -1.77 -16.34
CA TRP A 66 -2.58 -0.62 -16.20
C TRP A 66 -3.92 -0.71 -16.95
N SER A 67 -4.12 -1.68 -17.86
CA SER A 67 -5.44 -1.92 -18.48
C SER A 67 -6.43 -2.64 -17.55
N LYS A 68 -5.94 -3.27 -16.48
CA LYS A 68 -6.75 -4.01 -15.52
C LYS A 68 -7.03 -3.17 -14.28
N LYS A 69 -8.10 -3.53 -13.57
CA LYS A 69 -8.46 -2.94 -12.29
C LYS A 69 -7.80 -3.72 -11.15
N SER A 70 -7.35 -2.98 -10.15
CA SER A 70 -6.92 -3.51 -8.86
C SER A 70 -7.38 -2.56 -7.76
N TYR A 71 -7.11 -2.90 -6.51
CA TYR A 71 -7.56 -2.10 -5.39
C TYR A 71 -6.44 -1.93 -4.38
N ILE A 72 -6.40 -0.75 -3.78
CA ILE A 72 -5.59 -0.45 -2.60
C ILE A 72 -6.53 -0.39 -1.41
N ARG A 73 -6.14 -1.05 -0.32
CA ARG A 73 -6.92 -0.98 0.90
C ARG A 73 -6.94 0.46 1.45
N ASN A 74 -8.10 0.88 1.95
CA ASN A 74 -8.32 2.23 2.47
C ASN A 74 -7.88 2.38 3.94
N ASP A 75 -6.77 1.74 4.31
CA ASP A 75 -6.18 1.73 5.63
C ASP A 75 -4.65 1.81 5.53
N LEU A 76 -4.08 2.86 6.12
CA LEU A 76 -2.63 2.95 6.31
C LEU A 76 -2.19 1.95 7.37
N GLN A 77 -1.12 1.22 7.08
CA GLN A 77 -0.54 0.24 7.99
C GLN A 77 0.93 0.57 8.25
N GLU A 78 1.38 0.27 9.45
CA GLU A 78 2.79 0.25 9.79
C GLU A 78 3.25 -1.20 9.91
N ASP A 79 4.20 -1.59 9.08
CA ASP A 79 4.81 -2.92 9.11
C ASP A 79 6.31 -2.77 9.31
N ASP A 80 6.89 -3.67 10.11
CA ASP A 80 8.34 -3.70 10.30
C ASP A 80 9.06 -3.86 8.95
N VAL A 81 10.18 -3.15 8.79
CA VAL A 81 10.96 -3.16 7.54
C VAL A 81 11.33 -4.58 7.09
N TYR A 82 11.61 -5.48 8.03
CA TYR A 82 11.95 -6.88 7.73
C TYR A 82 10.79 -7.68 7.11
N LYS A 83 9.53 -7.24 7.27
CA LYS A 83 8.35 -7.86 6.66
C LYS A 83 8.17 -7.48 5.19
N LEU A 84 8.85 -6.45 4.73
CA LEU A 84 8.69 -5.86 3.39
C LEU A 84 10.07 -5.81 2.70
N LYS A 85 10.64 -7.00 2.44
CA LYS A 85 12.05 -7.14 2.05
C LYS A 85 12.32 -6.77 0.58
N THR A 86 11.51 -7.26 -0.35
CA THR A 86 11.83 -7.21 -1.78
C THR A 86 11.06 -6.10 -2.46
N VAL A 87 11.78 -5.17 -3.10
CA VAL A 87 11.19 -4.18 -4.02
C VAL A 87 10.75 -4.89 -5.30
N LEU A 88 9.54 -4.60 -5.76
CA LEU A 88 8.96 -5.15 -6.98
C LEU A 88 9.05 -4.09 -8.08
N ASN A 89 10.06 -4.19 -8.92
CA ASN A 89 10.37 -3.18 -9.94
C ASN A 89 9.37 -3.17 -11.11
N GLU A 90 8.69 -4.29 -11.32
CA GLU A 90 7.64 -4.50 -12.31
C GLU A 90 6.29 -3.88 -11.88
N TYR A 91 6.13 -3.57 -10.59
CA TYR A 91 4.92 -2.92 -10.06
C TYR A 91 5.11 -1.41 -10.02
N LYS A 92 4.34 -0.68 -10.82
CA LYS A 92 4.38 0.79 -10.90
C LYS A 92 3.01 1.39 -10.66
N LEU A 93 2.93 2.33 -9.72
CA LEU A 93 1.70 3.08 -9.49
C LEU A 93 1.43 3.92 -10.74
N ASN A 94 0.22 3.79 -11.29
CA ASN A 94 -0.20 4.63 -12.40
C ASN A 94 -0.27 6.10 -11.93
N PRO A 95 0.31 7.07 -12.68
CA PRO A 95 0.26 8.48 -12.31
C PRO A 95 -1.15 9.02 -12.04
N LYS A 96 -2.17 8.49 -12.73
CA LYS A 96 -3.58 8.88 -12.54
C LYS A 96 -4.13 8.51 -11.15
N ASP A 97 -3.52 7.56 -10.46
CA ASP A 97 -3.97 7.09 -9.14
C ASP A 97 -3.26 7.78 -7.97
N VAL A 98 -2.24 8.62 -8.22
CA VAL A 98 -1.46 9.30 -7.15
C VAL A 98 -2.37 10.09 -6.22
N ASN A 99 -3.32 10.85 -6.77
CA ASN A 99 -4.27 11.65 -5.98
C ASN A 99 -5.18 10.78 -5.10
N LYS A 100 -5.48 9.55 -5.52
CA LYS A 100 -6.27 8.63 -4.70
C LYS A 100 -5.49 8.20 -3.47
N ILE A 101 -4.19 7.91 -3.63
CA ILE A 101 -3.30 7.54 -2.52
C ILE A 101 -3.10 8.71 -1.55
N LEU A 102 -2.88 9.93 -2.06
CA LEU A 102 -2.75 11.12 -1.23
C LEU A 102 -3.99 11.36 -0.35
N LYS A 103 -5.20 11.19 -0.90
CA LYS A 103 -6.45 11.31 -0.13
C LYS A 103 -6.53 10.32 1.04
N ILE A 104 -6.05 9.09 0.87
CA ILE A 104 -6.00 8.09 1.96
C ILE A 104 -5.06 8.59 3.07
N ILE A 105 -3.88 9.09 2.68
CA ILE A 105 -2.88 9.60 3.62
C ILE A 105 -3.41 10.80 4.40
N GLU A 106 -4.03 11.77 3.72
CA GLU A 106 -4.62 12.95 4.35
C GLU A 106 -5.73 12.59 5.33
N LYS A 107 -6.63 11.68 4.95
CA LYS A 107 -7.71 11.20 5.82
C LYS A 107 -7.14 10.59 7.11
N HIS A 108 -6.09 9.79 7.01
CA HIS A 108 -5.47 9.17 8.17
C HIS A 108 -4.76 10.18 9.08
N LYS A 109 -4.07 11.18 8.50
CA LYS A 109 -3.47 12.27 9.28
C LYS A 109 -4.51 13.04 10.09
N LYS A 110 -5.64 13.39 9.48
CA LYS A 110 -6.74 14.09 10.17
C LYS A 110 -7.31 13.26 11.32
N LYS A 111 -7.50 11.96 11.12
CA LYS A 111 -8.01 11.05 12.16
C LYS A 111 -7.10 10.96 13.40
N ASN A 112 -5.79 11.09 13.22
CA ASN A 112 -4.80 10.95 14.30
C ASN A 112 -4.30 12.30 14.86
N SER A 113 -4.89 13.42 14.44
CA SER A 113 -4.57 14.77 14.96
C SER A 113 -5.59 15.25 16.02
N HIS A 114 -6.44 14.34 16.49
CA HIS A 114 -7.35 14.48 17.63
C HIS A 114 -6.98 13.41 18.65
#